data_AF-A0A5N4W2L3-F1
#
_entry.id   AF-A0A5N4W2L3-F1
#
_cell.length_a   1.000
_cell.length_b   1.000
_cell.length_c   1.000
_cell.angle_alpha   90.00
_cell.angle_beta   90.00
_cell.angle_gamma   90.00
#
_symmetry.space_group_name_H-M   'P 1'
#
loop_
_entity.id
_entity.type
_entity.pdbx_description
1 polymer ?
#
loop_
_entity_poly.entity_id
_entity_poly.type
_entity_poly.pdbx_seq_one_letter_code
_entity_poly.pdbx_strand_id
1 'polypeptide(L)'
;MKKMAVLSALFFMLISATYANPIKVNAYSSIQNVKSIALDSTVQSQLQIVLAQDYSNFYNNFEEYAAPYKLKTANALYYEGRTRDSTAYSAATIYEDGRIFAATFDKNNNTLKYFTNDASCSKSLHPTIQVFLKQFNNPKIIYANANKNSILKFNVNQKTDCSSYVVAPSLKSGTQAQARVASVSDQEAAKTIATNIWGASIANSWDYNAEVGVVLSQAVQAISTCSANFSLVPKPPGYGAAPGLSYIGKYFTNIIAYITGVKQQPTYKTCIVTVAASYRSAMEMASLGI
;
A
#
# COMPACT_ATOMS: atom_id res chain seq x y z
N MET A 1 39.77 -40.19 52.89
CA MET A 1 39.12 -38.94 52.44
C MET A 1 39.21 -38.86 50.92
N LYS A 2 38.09 -39.08 50.22
CA LYS A 2 38.02 -39.07 48.74
C LYS A 2 37.85 -37.63 48.25
N LYS A 3 38.75 -37.13 47.40
CA LYS A 3 38.56 -35.86 46.68
C LYS A 3 37.84 -36.18 45.36
N MET A 4 36.56 -35.79 45.25
CA MET A 4 35.84 -35.77 43.98
C MET A 4 36.23 -34.48 43.24
N ALA A 5 36.84 -34.63 42.08
CA ALA A 5 36.99 -33.53 41.12
C ALA A 5 35.65 -33.38 40.39
N VAL A 6 34.99 -32.23 40.58
CA VAL A 6 33.78 -31.86 39.85
C VAL A 6 34.20 -31.31 38.49
N LEU A 7 33.84 -32.03 37.43
CA LEU A 7 34.03 -31.63 36.05
C LEU A 7 32.98 -30.55 35.72
N SER A 8 33.40 -29.30 35.56
CA SER A 8 32.53 -28.21 35.13
C SER A 8 32.31 -28.30 33.63
N ALA A 9 31.13 -28.76 33.21
CA ALA A 9 30.71 -28.74 31.81
C ALA A 9 30.20 -27.34 31.45
N LEU A 10 31.00 -26.60 30.67
CA LEU A 10 30.60 -25.33 30.07
C LEU A 10 29.50 -25.58 29.03
N PHE A 11 28.25 -25.29 29.39
CA PHE A 11 27.10 -25.40 28.49
C PHE A 11 27.08 -24.16 27.59
N PHE A 12 27.66 -24.26 26.38
CA PHE A 12 27.45 -23.26 25.32
C PHE A 12 26.00 -23.36 24.86
N MET A 13 25.14 -22.51 25.43
CA MET A 13 23.78 -22.31 24.93
C MET A 13 23.89 -21.65 23.55
N LEU A 14 23.86 -22.46 22.48
CA LEU A 14 23.66 -22.00 21.13
C LEU A 14 22.28 -21.33 21.08
N ILE A 15 22.25 -20.00 21.12
CA ILE A 15 21.06 -19.22 20.80
C ILE A 15 20.82 -19.43 19.31
N SER A 16 20.08 -20.48 18.95
CA SER A 16 19.49 -20.59 17.63
C SER A 16 18.54 -19.42 17.48
N ALA A 17 18.97 -18.40 16.72
CA ALA A 17 18.09 -17.37 16.23
C ALA A 17 17.00 -18.08 15.42
N THR A 18 15.85 -18.32 16.03
CA THR A 18 14.64 -18.66 15.31
C THR A 18 14.30 -17.44 14.48
N TYR A 19 14.79 -17.41 13.24
CA TYR A 19 14.28 -16.47 12.25
C TYR A 19 12.77 -16.70 12.21
N ALA A 20 12.02 -15.66 12.57
CA ALA A 20 10.57 -15.69 12.43
C ALA A 20 10.26 -16.12 10.99
N ASN A 21 9.28 -17.01 10.82
CA ASN A 21 8.86 -17.40 9.48
C ASN A 21 8.58 -16.13 8.65
N PRO A 22 9.10 -16.04 7.41
CA PRO A 22 8.92 -14.86 6.60
C PRO A 22 7.42 -14.62 6.36
N ILE A 23 7.02 -13.35 6.42
CA ILE A 23 5.61 -12.98 6.24
C ILE A 23 5.24 -13.22 4.79
N LYS A 24 4.18 -14.00 4.54
CA LYS A 24 3.72 -14.33 3.18
C LYS A 24 2.85 -13.20 2.60
N VAL A 25 3.46 -12.06 2.30
CA VAL A 25 2.72 -10.83 1.94
C VAL A 25 1.86 -10.97 0.67
N ASN A 26 2.23 -11.87 -0.25
CA ASN A 26 1.45 -12.13 -1.48
C ASN A 26 0.03 -12.68 -1.20
N ALA A 27 -0.21 -13.27 -0.03
CA ALA A 27 -1.53 -13.78 0.35
C ALA A 27 -2.58 -12.67 0.55
N TYR A 28 -2.14 -11.41 0.64
CA TYR A 28 -2.99 -10.26 0.99
C TYR A 28 -2.99 -9.15 -0.08
N SER A 29 -2.46 -9.43 -1.27
CA SER A 29 -2.17 -8.40 -2.30
C SER A 29 -3.37 -7.97 -3.16
N SER A 30 -4.60 -8.22 -2.71
CA SER A 30 -5.83 -7.81 -3.39
C SER A 30 -6.86 -7.27 -2.40
N ILE A 31 -7.81 -6.46 -2.91
CA ILE A 31 -8.89 -5.93 -2.07
C ILE A 31 -9.73 -7.04 -1.38
N GLN A 32 -9.81 -8.23 -1.98
CA GLN A 32 -10.63 -9.33 -1.45
C GLN A 32 -9.95 -10.09 -0.30
N ASN A 33 -8.62 -10.19 -0.35
CA ASN A 33 -7.84 -10.98 0.60
C ASN A 33 -7.11 -10.11 1.65
N VAL A 34 -6.95 -8.80 1.45
CA VAL A 34 -6.24 -7.93 2.41
C VAL A 34 -6.79 -8.03 3.82
N LYS A 35 -8.12 -8.14 3.99
CA LYS A 35 -8.76 -8.30 5.30
C LYS A 35 -8.28 -9.53 6.08
N SER A 36 -7.78 -10.56 5.41
CA SER A 36 -7.27 -11.77 6.08
C SER A 36 -5.92 -11.54 6.75
N ILE A 37 -5.22 -10.43 6.46
CA ILE A 37 -4.00 -10.04 7.18
C ILE A 37 -4.27 -9.83 8.67
N ALA A 38 -5.50 -9.39 9.01
CA ALA A 38 -5.97 -9.24 10.37
C ALA A 38 -6.08 -10.57 11.12
N LEU A 39 -6.00 -11.72 10.44
CA LEU A 39 -6.06 -13.05 11.04
C LEU A 39 -4.68 -13.74 11.08
N ASP A 40 -3.64 -13.12 10.51
CA ASP A 40 -2.30 -13.69 10.52
C ASP A 40 -1.60 -13.42 11.85
N SER A 41 -1.45 -14.46 12.67
CA SER A 41 -0.83 -14.36 14.00
C SER A 41 0.61 -13.85 13.98
N THR A 42 1.37 -14.09 12.91
CA THR A 42 2.75 -13.59 12.78
C THR A 42 2.71 -12.09 12.55
N VAL A 43 1.88 -11.62 11.63
CA VAL A 43 1.69 -10.18 11.37
C VAL A 43 1.18 -9.46 12.62
N GLN A 44 0.16 -10.01 13.28
CA GLN A 44 -0.39 -9.44 14.52
C GLN A 44 0.69 -9.30 15.60
N SER A 45 1.47 -10.36 15.86
CA SER A 45 2.50 -10.36 16.90
C SER A 45 3.58 -9.32 16.61
N GLN A 46 4.03 -9.22 15.35
CA GLN A 46 5.03 -8.21 14.99
C GLN A 46 4.50 -6.78 15.09
N LEU A 47 3.26 -6.54 14.66
CA LEU A 47 2.59 -5.24 14.84
C LEU A 47 2.43 -4.90 16.33
N GLN A 48 2.02 -5.85 17.17
CA GLN A 48 1.91 -5.64 18.61
C GLN A 48 3.24 -5.25 19.25
N ILE A 49 4.36 -5.84 18.82
CA ILE A 49 5.69 -5.44 19.27
C ILE A 49 6.01 -3.99 18.87
N VAL A 50 5.73 -3.62 17.62
CA VAL A 50 6.10 -2.30 17.07
C VAL A 50 5.23 -1.18 17.61
N LEU A 51 3.91 -1.41 17.67
CA LEU A 51 2.91 -0.43 18.08
C LEU A 51 2.65 -0.43 19.59
N ALA A 52 2.97 -1.52 20.29
CA ALA A 52 2.73 -1.69 21.72
C ALA A 52 1.26 -1.34 22.09
N GLN A 53 1.07 -0.42 23.04
CA GLN A 53 -0.24 0.04 23.50
C GLN A 53 -1.13 0.66 22.39
N ASP A 54 -0.54 1.11 21.28
CA ASP A 54 -1.28 1.70 20.16
C ASP A 54 -1.86 0.66 19.19
N TYR A 55 -1.53 -0.63 19.35
CA TYR A 55 -1.96 -1.69 18.44
C TYR A 55 -3.49 -1.78 18.33
N SER A 56 -4.23 -1.68 19.44
CA SER A 56 -5.69 -1.77 19.40
C SER A 56 -6.30 -0.63 18.59
N ASN A 57 -5.81 0.59 18.74
CA ASN A 57 -6.30 1.75 18.00
C ASN A 57 -6.00 1.60 16.51
N PHE A 58 -4.78 1.16 16.16
CA PHE A 58 -4.41 0.86 14.78
C PHE A 58 -5.35 -0.18 14.16
N TYR A 59 -5.57 -1.30 14.84
CA TYR A 59 -6.40 -2.39 14.35
C TYR A 59 -7.87 -1.98 14.17
N ASN A 60 -8.44 -1.25 15.14
CA ASN A 60 -9.84 -0.84 15.11
C ASN A 60 -10.16 0.16 14.00
N ASN A 61 -9.15 0.83 13.43
CA ASN A 61 -9.34 1.72 12.30
C ASN A 61 -9.57 0.98 10.97
N PHE A 62 -9.50 -0.35 10.90
CA PHE A 62 -9.71 -1.10 9.66
C PHE A 62 -11.15 -1.61 9.51
N GLU A 63 -12.14 -0.72 9.60
CA GLU A 63 -13.54 -1.06 9.29
C GLU A 63 -13.77 -1.14 7.77
N GLU A 64 -13.09 -0.28 7.03
CA GLU A 64 -13.06 -0.25 5.57
C GLU A 64 -11.61 -0.30 5.07
N TYR A 65 -11.27 -1.37 4.34
CA TYR A 65 -9.95 -1.52 3.72
C TYR A 65 -9.89 -0.79 2.38
N ALA A 66 -8.75 -0.14 2.12
CA ALA A 66 -8.38 0.31 0.78
C ALA A 66 -7.70 -0.82 0.00
N ALA A 67 -7.47 -0.58 -1.30
CA ALA A 67 -6.73 -1.50 -2.14
C ALA A 67 -5.28 -1.60 -1.65
N PRO A 68 -4.79 -2.80 -1.31
CA PRO A 68 -3.39 -2.97 -0.95
C PRO A 68 -2.51 -2.78 -2.19
N TYR A 69 -1.23 -2.50 -1.97
CA TYR A 69 -0.26 -2.34 -3.05
C TYR A 69 1.01 -3.11 -2.74
N LYS A 70 1.40 -4.01 -3.65
CA LYS A 70 2.68 -4.69 -3.56
C LYS A 70 3.75 -3.80 -4.15
N LEU A 71 4.75 -3.46 -3.34
CA LEU A 71 5.86 -2.59 -3.73
C LEU A 71 6.65 -3.23 -4.86
N LYS A 72 7.11 -2.43 -5.82
CA LYS A 72 7.98 -2.89 -6.92
C LYS A 72 9.45 -2.87 -6.53
N THR A 73 9.80 -2.03 -5.58
CA THR A 73 11.16 -1.87 -5.06
C THR A 73 11.54 -2.95 -4.04
N ALA A 74 10.57 -3.68 -3.50
CA ALA A 74 10.80 -4.63 -2.43
C ALA A 74 9.75 -5.76 -2.35
N ASN A 75 10.12 -6.86 -1.69
CA ASN A 75 9.17 -7.86 -1.22
C ASN A 75 8.42 -7.33 0.01
N ALA A 76 7.49 -6.42 -0.26
CA ALA A 76 6.72 -5.75 0.77
C ALA A 76 5.31 -5.44 0.27
N LEU A 77 4.38 -5.30 1.22
CA LEU A 77 2.99 -4.95 0.98
C LEU A 77 2.61 -3.73 1.79
N TYR A 78 2.06 -2.74 1.09
CA TYR A 78 1.31 -1.65 1.69
C TYR A 78 -0.17 -2.02 1.81
N TYR A 79 -0.78 -1.66 2.94
CA TYR A 79 -2.22 -1.66 3.11
C TYR A 79 -2.65 -0.53 4.03
N GLU A 80 -3.87 -0.03 3.82
CA GLU A 80 -4.47 1.00 4.65
C GLU A 80 -5.97 0.74 4.84
N GLY A 81 -6.55 1.38 5.85
CA GLY A 81 -7.96 1.34 6.14
C GLY A 81 -8.40 2.53 6.98
N ARG A 82 -9.72 2.65 7.14
CA ARG A 82 -10.36 3.72 7.91
C ARG A 82 -11.62 3.22 8.62
N THR A 83 -12.03 3.97 9.63
CA THR A 83 -13.36 3.86 10.22
C THR A 83 -14.43 4.27 9.19
N ARG A 84 -15.65 3.75 9.30
CA ARG A 84 -16.76 4.07 8.37
C ARG A 84 -17.09 5.55 8.34
N ASP A 85 -16.99 6.22 9.49
CA ASP A 85 -17.20 7.67 9.62
C ASP A 85 -16.00 8.51 9.15
N SER A 86 -14.90 7.85 8.75
CA SER A 86 -13.70 8.48 8.19
C SER A 86 -13.06 9.50 9.15
N THR A 87 -13.15 9.23 10.46
CA THR A 87 -12.51 10.03 11.53
C THR A 87 -11.14 9.51 11.94
N ALA A 88 -10.88 8.22 11.75
CA ALA A 88 -9.59 7.61 12.04
C ALA A 88 -9.12 6.67 10.91
N TYR A 89 -7.81 6.66 10.69
CA TYR A 89 -7.17 5.94 9.58
C TYR A 89 -5.94 5.20 10.08
N SER A 90 -5.59 4.12 9.39
CA SER A 90 -4.36 3.39 9.67
C SER A 90 -3.76 2.81 8.41
N ALA A 91 -2.43 2.79 8.35
CA ALA A 91 -1.68 2.26 7.23
C ALA A 91 -0.45 1.52 7.72
N ALA A 92 -0.06 0.46 7.03
CA ALA A 92 1.20 -0.20 7.26
C ALA A 92 1.84 -0.70 5.98
N THR A 93 3.17 -0.73 6.00
CA THR A 93 4.02 -1.42 5.04
C THR A 93 4.78 -2.50 5.76
N ILE A 94 4.59 -3.74 5.31
CA ILE A 94 5.18 -4.92 5.92
C ILE A 94 6.08 -5.59 4.88
N TYR A 95 7.34 -5.76 5.24
CA TYR A 95 8.33 -6.48 4.44
C TYR A 95 8.33 -7.96 4.84
N GLU A 96 8.63 -8.85 3.90
CA GLU A 96 8.69 -10.29 4.18
C GLU A 96 9.75 -10.63 5.25
N ASP A 97 10.79 -9.79 5.40
CA ASP A 97 11.85 -9.92 6.41
C ASP A 97 11.47 -9.39 7.81
N GLY A 98 10.25 -8.87 7.99
CA GLY A 98 9.74 -8.39 9.27
C GLY A 98 10.00 -6.92 9.55
N ARG A 99 10.56 -6.13 8.62
CA ARG A 99 10.52 -4.67 8.73
C ARG A 99 9.08 -4.17 8.63
N ILE A 100 8.72 -3.26 9.53
CA ILE A 100 7.37 -2.71 9.65
C ILE A 100 7.46 -1.19 9.72
N PHE A 101 6.60 -0.55 8.94
CA PHE A 101 6.36 0.89 8.97
C PHE A 101 4.85 1.08 9.07
N ALA A 102 4.37 1.62 10.19
CA ALA A 102 2.94 1.76 10.43
C ALA A 102 2.61 3.20 10.83
N ALA A 103 1.38 3.63 10.54
CA ALA A 103 0.88 4.93 10.94
C ALA A 103 -0.59 4.83 11.36
N THR A 104 -0.96 5.65 12.34
CA THR A 104 -2.35 6.00 12.65
C THR A 104 -2.56 7.48 12.38
N PHE A 105 -3.71 7.86 11.87
CA PHE A 105 -4.12 9.26 11.74
C PHE A 105 -5.46 9.47 12.41
N ASP A 106 -5.56 10.51 13.23
CA ASP A 106 -6.78 10.95 13.91
C ASP A 106 -7.16 12.35 13.42
N LYS A 107 -8.35 12.45 12.85
CA LYS A 107 -8.87 13.69 12.26
C LYS A 107 -9.19 14.74 13.32
N ASN A 108 -9.57 14.33 14.53
CA ASN A 108 -10.01 15.25 15.59
C ASN A 108 -8.87 16.12 16.10
N ASN A 109 -7.66 15.57 16.16
CA ASN A 109 -6.45 16.29 16.59
C ASN A 109 -5.47 16.55 15.44
N ASN A 110 -5.83 16.20 14.20
CA ASN A 110 -5.01 16.29 12.99
C ASN A 110 -3.58 15.75 13.19
N THR A 111 -3.46 14.60 13.87
CA THR A 111 -2.18 14.01 14.25
C THR A 111 -1.97 12.68 13.55
N LEU A 112 -0.82 12.53 12.89
CA LEU A 112 -0.32 11.27 12.39
C LEU A 112 0.74 10.73 13.36
N LYS A 113 0.51 9.56 13.94
CA LYS A 113 1.48 8.87 14.78
C LYS A 113 2.11 7.74 13.97
N TYR A 114 3.43 7.75 13.87
CA TYR A 114 4.20 6.86 13.03
C TYR A 114 5.09 5.93 13.86
N PHE A 115 5.17 4.67 13.43
CA PHE A 115 5.81 3.57 14.13
C PHE A 115 6.71 2.78 13.20
N THR A 116 7.83 2.31 13.72
CA THR A 116 8.73 1.42 12.98
C THR A 116 9.66 0.63 13.91
N ASN A 117 10.12 -0.52 13.44
CA ASN A 117 11.24 -1.29 14.01
C ASN A 117 12.57 -1.07 13.27
N ASP A 118 12.63 -0.10 12.36
CA ASP A 118 13.82 0.24 11.59
C ASP A 118 14.40 1.58 12.06
N ALA A 119 15.66 1.55 12.49
CA ALA A 119 16.34 2.72 13.01
C ALA A 119 16.57 3.80 11.94
N SER A 120 16.78 3.44 10.67
CA SER A 120 17.03 4.41 9.58
C SER A 120 15.80 5.29 9.31
N CYS A 121 14.62 4.77 9.65
CA CYS A 121 13.33 5.42 9.51
C CYS A 121 12.74 5.88 10.84
N SER A 122 13.49 5.88 11.94
CA SER A 122 12.95 6.23 13.25
C SER A 122 12.61 7.72 13.41
N LYS A 123 13.16 8.58 12.54
CA LYS A 123 12.99 10.04 12.53
C LYS A 123 12.54 10.61 11.19
N SER A 124 12.26 9.76 10.21
CA SER A 124 11.76 10.14 8.89
C SER A 124 10.74 9.12 8.41
N LEU A 125 9.73 9.57 7.68
CA LEU A 125 8.66 8.69 7.21
C LEU A 125 9.14 7.80 6.07
N HIS A 126 8.77 6.51 6.12
CA HIS A 126 8.86 5.61 4.99
C HIS A 126 8.08 6.15 3.77
N PRO A 127 8.57 5.99 2.52
CA PRO A 127 7.96 6.57 1.33
C PRO A 127 6.47 6.26 1.16
N THR A 128 6.04 5.04 1.47
CA THR A 128 4.62 4.66 1.45
C THR A 128 3.79 5.39 2.51
N ILE A 129 4.35 5.70 3.67
CA ILE A 129 3.68 6.50 4.70
C ILE A 129 3.68 7.99 4.32
N GLN A 130 4.67 8.46 3.54
CA GLN A 130 4.59 9.78 2.92
C GLN A 130 3.44 9.87 1.90
N VAL A 131 3.19 8.79 1.14
CA VAL A 131 2.00 8.69 0.27
C VAL A 131 0.72 8.73 1.10
N PHE A 132 0.64 7.95 2.18
CA PHE A 132 -0.49 7.97 3.11
C PHE A 132 -0.77 9.37 3.66
N LEU A 133 0.30 10.08 4.07
CA LEU A 133 0.24 11.44 4.62
C LEU A 133 -0.42 12.45 3.67
N LYS A 134 -0.20 12.32 2.34
CA LYS A 134 -0.74 13.25 1.31
C LYS A 134 -2.27 13.30 1.27
N GLN A 135 -2.95 12.35 1.89
CA GLN A 135 -4.40 12.34 1.99
C GLN A 135 -4.95 13.36 2.99
N PHE A 136 -4.10 13.85 3.90
CA PHE A 136 -4.49 14.69 5.02
C PHE A 136 -3.94 16.10 4.89
N ASN A 137 -4.66 17.08 5.45
CA ASN A 137 -4.26 18.48 5.36
C ASN A 137 -3.20 18.82 6.43
N ASN A 138 -1.93 18.73 6.04
CA ASN A 138 -0.76 19.12 6.84
C ASN A 138 -0.80 18.64 8.31
N PRO A 139 -0.88 17.33 8.57
CA PRO A 139 -1.05 16.82 9.92
C PRO A 139 0.26 16.92 10.73
N LYS A 140 0.14 17.01 12.04
CA LYS A 140 1.27 16.95 12.97
C LYS A 140 1.79 15.52 13.04
N ILE A 141 3.09 15.32 12.82
CA ILE A 141 3.70 13.98 12.84
C ILE A 141 4.35 13.70 14.21
N ILE A 142 4.08 12.52 14.78
CA ILE A 142 4.70 12.01 16.00
C ILE A 142 5.46 10.72 15.66
N TYR A 143 6.77 10.71 15.89
CA TYR A 143 7.64 9.54 15.71
C TYR A 143 7.70 8.70 16.99
N ALA A 144 6.86 7.67 17.08
CA ALA A 144 6.62 6.93 18.33
C ALA A 144 7.83 6.10 18.82
N ASN A 145 8.69 5.63 17.91
CA ASN A 145 9.81 4.75 18.22
C ASN A 145 11.20 5.43 18.14
N ALA A 146 11.26 6.76 17.92
CA ALA A 146 12.51 7.50 17.66
C ALA A 146 13.65 7.26 18.68
N ASN A 147 13.30 6.95 19.94
CA ASN A 147 14.25 6.75 21.04
C ASN A 147 14.16 5.34 21.67
N LYS A 148 13.48 4.37 21.02
CA LYS A 148 13.18 3.04 21.60
C LYS A 148 14.05 1.95 21.00
N ASN A 149 15.34 1.90 21.39
CA ASN A 149 16.31 0.95 20.83
C ASN A 149 15.90 -0.54 20.95
N SER A 150 15.11 -0.92 21.95
CA SER A 150 14.63 -2.31 22.10
C SER A 150 13.64 -2.75 21.02
N ILE A 151 12.96 -1.81 20.35
CA ILE A 151 12.04 -2.07 19.24
C ILE A 151 12.77 -1.97 17.89
N LEU A 152 13.81 -1.15 17.82
CA LEU A 152 14.61 -0.96 16.61
C LEU A 152 15.54 -2.15 16.41
N LYS A 153 15.13 -3.08 15.54
CA LYS A 153 15.86 -4.33 15.24
C LYS A 153 16.64 -4.25 13.93
N PHE A 154 16.27 -3.31 13.04
CA PHE A 154 16.86 -3.15 11.72
C PHE A 154 17.66 -1.86 11.63
N ASN A 155 18.75 -1.92 10.87
CA ASN A 155 19.63 -0.79 10.52
C ASN A 155 20.09 0.09 11.70
N VAL A 156 20.16 -0.47 12.92
CA VAL A 156 20.49 0.24 14.18
C VAL A 156 21.77 1.09 14.10
N ASN A 157 22.75 0.64 13.31
CA ASN A 157 24.05 1.29 13.15
C ASN A 157 24.28 1.88 11.75
N GLN A 158 23.27 1.92 10.87
CA GLN A 158 23.43 2.52 9.55
C GLN A 158 23.19 4.04 9.62
N LYS A 159 24.06 4.82 8.98
CA LYS A 159 23.89 6.26 8.74
C LYS A 159 22.94 6.57 7.57
N THR A 160 22.19 5.58 7.10
CA THR A 160 21.22 5.76 6.03
C THR A 160 19.96 6.42 6.59
N ASP A 161 19.33 7.27 5.81
CA ASP A 161 17.99 7.78 6.08
C ASP A 161 16.95 6.86 5.40
N CYS A 162 15.68 7.13 5.69
CA CYS A 162 14.59 6.34 5.15
C CYS A 162 14.42 6.47 3.61
N SER A 163 15.18 7.34 2.94
CA SER A 163 15.10 7.52 1.48
C SER A 163 15.68 6.35 0.69
N SER A 164 16.49 5.51 1.32
CA SER A 164 17.00 4.27 0.71
C SER A 164 15.89 3.29 0.28
N TYR A 165 14.69 3.43 0.84
CA TYR A 165 13.50 2.66 0.46
C TYR A 165 12.85 3.10 -0.86
N VAL A 166 13.29 4.21 -1.46
CA VAL A 166 12.79 4.72 -2.75
C VAL A 166 13.62 4.18 -3.92
N VAL A 167 14.71 3.46 -3.66
CA VAL A 167 15.65 3.07 -4.72
C VAL A 167 15.07 1.90 -5.51
N ALA A 168 14.43 2.24 -6.64
CA ALA A 168 14.22 1.28 -7.71
C ALA A 168 15.54 0.61 -8.07
N PRO A 169 15.60 -0.72 -8.26
CA PRO A 169 16.68 -1.30 -9.04
C PRO A 169 16.69 -0.53 -10.34
N SER A 170 17.85 0.06 -10.68
CA SER A 170 18.09 0.63 -12.00
C SER A 170 17.48 -0.32 -13.03
N LEU A 171 16.45 0.15 -13.75
CA LEU A 171 16.04 -0.47 -14.99
C LEU A 171 17.30 -0.55 -15.84
N LYS A 172 17.96 -1.72 -15.85
CA LYS A 172 18.85 -2.07 -16.94
C LYS A 172 17.99 -1.88 -18.18
N SER A 173 18.39 -0.95 -19.04
CA SER A 173 17.81 -0.76 -20.36
C SER A 173 17.86 -2.12 -21.07
N GLY A 174 16.77 -2.85 -21.00
CA GLY A 174 16.60 -4.18 -21.55
C GLY A 174 15.51 -4.11 -22.60
N THR A 175 15.96 -3.75 -23.81
CA THR A 175 15.34 -4.09 -25.09
C THR A 175 13.91 -3.59 -25.34
N GLN A 176 13.83 -2.55 -26.17
CA GLN A 176 12.64 -2.18 -26.92
C GLN A 176 12.10 -3.40 -27.67
N ALA A 177 10.89 -3.84 -27.33
CA ALA A 177 10.05 -4.60 -28.25
C ALA A 177 8.97 -3.64 -28.78
N GLN A 178 8.98 -3.46 -30.10
CA GLN A 178 8.14 -2.51 -30.84
C GLN A 178 6.65 -2.87 -30.86
N ALA A 179 5.82 -1.81 -30.89
CA ALA A 179 4.56 -1.58 -31.63
C ALA A 179 3.55 -0.84 -30.72
N ARG A 180 2.88 0.26 -31.09
CA ARG A 180 2.46 0.76 -32.41
C ARG A 180 2.19 2.29 -32.34
N VAL A 181 2.09 2.92 -33.51
CA VAL A 181 1.98 4.36 -33.79
C VAL A 181 0.60 4.98 -33.45
N ALA A 182 0.65 6.19 -32.86
CA ALA A 182 -0.32 7.29 -32.77
C ALA A 182 -1.85 7.02 -32.88
N SER A 183 -2.47 6.77 -31.73
CA SER A 183 -3.79 7.30 -31.33
C SER A 183 -3.55 8.16 -30.07
N VAL A 184 -4.56 8.73 -29.40
CA VAL A 184 -4.37 9.30 -28.03
C VAL A 184 -3.46 8.34 -27.27
N SER A 185 -2.30 8.81 -26.80
CA SER A 185 -1.34 7.89 -26.18
C SER A 185 -2.08 7.13 -25.09
N ASP A 186 -1.80 5.84 -24.89
CA ASP A 186 -2.48 5.05 -23.85
C ASP A 186 -2.42 5.75 -22.47
N GLN A 187 -1.39 6.57 -22.26
CA GLN A 187 -1.20 7.45 -21.11
C GLN A 187 -2.24 8.58 -21.05
N GLU A 188 -2.55 9.24 -22.17
CA GLU A 188 -3.54 10.31 -22.22
C GLU A 188 -4.97 9.78 -22.04
N ALA A 189 -5.22 8.57 -22.57
CA ALA A 189 -6.44 7.83 -22.30
C ALA A 189 -6.56 7.50 -20.80
N ALA A 190 -5.49 6.98 -20.19
CA ALA A 190 -5.43 6.71 -18.76
C ALA A 190 -5.65 7.97 -17.92
N LYS A 191 -5.02 9.09 -18.29
CA LYS A 191 -5.18 10.39 -17.62
C LYS A 191 -6.60 10.91 -17.69
N THR A 192 -7.26 10.75 -18.83
CA THR A 192 -8.66 11.17 -18.99
C THR A 192 -9.60 10.31 -18.14
N ILE A 193 -9.38 8.99 -18.08
CA ILE A 193 -10.15 8.09 -17.21
C ILE A 193 -9.90 8.45 -15.74
N ALA A 194 -8.65 8.63 -15.34
CA ALA A 194 -8.28 9.03 -13.98
C ALA A 194 -8.91 10.38 -13.59
N THR A 195 -8.91 11.35 -14.50
CA THR A 195 -9.57 12.64 -14.29
C THR A 195 -11.08 12.48 -14.05
N ASN A 196 -11.74 11.51 -14.69
CA ASN A 196 -13.16 11.27 -14.48
C ASN A 196 -13.48 10.63 -13.12
N ILE A 197 -12.55 9.85 -12.56
CA ILE A 197 -12.68 9.16 -11.28
C ILE A 197 -12.26 10.07 -10.11
N TRP A 198 -11.07 10.67 -10.16
CA TRP A 198 -10.47 11.44 -9.06
C TRP A 198 -10.53 12.96 -9.24
N GLY A 199 -10.86 13.46 -10.44
CA GLY A 199 -10.76 14.88 -10.76
C GLY A 199 -9.37 15.29 -11.23
N ALA A 200 -9.29 16.39 -11.98
CA ALA A 200 -8.06 16.83 -12.63
C ALA A 200 -6.96 17.24 -11.64
N SER A 201 -7.32 17.82 -10.49
CA SER A 201 -6.35 18.26 -9.48
C SER A 201 -5.52 17.11 -8.91
N ILE A 202 -6.09 15.91 -8.82
CA ILE A 202 -5.40 14.70 -8.39
C ILE A 202 -4.78 13.99 -9.59
N ALA A 203 -5.55 13.77 -10.66
CA ALA A 203 -5.08 13.01 -11.82
C ALA A 203 -3.87 13.65 -12.52
N ASN A 204 -3.69 14.97 -12.43
CA ASN A 204 -2.55 15.67 -13.03
C ASN A 204 -1.24 15.50 -12.26
N SER A 205 -1.25 15.03 -11.00
CA SER A 205 -0.02 14.83 -10.23
C SER A 205 0.64 13.47 -10.47
N TRP A 206 0.01 12.60 -11.28
CA TRP A 206 0.52 11.26 -11.55
C TRP A 206 1.32 11.17 -12.84
N ASP A 207 2.39 10.38 -12.78
CA ASP A 207 3.10 9.83 -13.92
C ASP A 207 2.39 8.56 -14.40
N TYR A 208 1.90 8.56 -15.64
CA TYR A 208 1.11 7.48 -16.22
C TYR A 208 2.01 6.38 -16.80
N ASN A 209 2.80 5.78 -15.92
CA ASN A 209 3.64 4.64 -16.23
C ASN A 209 2.84 3.33 -16.36
N ALA A 210 3.53 2.22 -16.66
CA ALA A 210 2.91 0.92 -16.86
C ALA A 210 2.11 0.44 -15.63
N GLU A 211 2.62 0.69 -14.41
CA GLU A 211 2.00 0.26 -13.16
C GLU A 211 0.74 1.08 -12.84
N VAL A 212 0.74 2.38 -13.14
CA VAL A 212 -0.48 3.20 -13.07
C VAL A 212 -1.56 2.61 -13.98
N GLY A 213 -1.20 2.15 -15.18
CA GLY A 213 -2.14 1.47 -16.06
C GLY A 213 -2.76 0.21 -15.43
N VAL A 214 -1.98 -0.57 -14.68
CA VAL A 214 -2.47 -1.78 -13.99
C VAL A 214 -3.45 -1.41 -12.87
N VAL A 215 -3.06 -0.49 -11.97
CA VAL A 215 -3.89 -0.06 -10.84
C VAL A 215 -5.17 0.62 -11.34
N LEU A 216 -5.07 1.47 -12.36
CA LEU A 216 -6.23 2.13 -12.96
C LEU A 216 -7.21 1.11 -13.57
N SER A 217 -6.70 0.06 -14.24
CA SER A 217 -7.54 -1.02 -14.76
C SER A 217 -8.29 -1.76 -13.64
N GLN A 218 -7.64 -2.00 -12.50
CA GLN A 218 -8.27 -2.59 -11.32
C GLN A 218 -9.35 -1.68 -10.73
N ALA A 219 -9.11 -0.37 -10.65
CA ALA A 219 -10.09 0.59 -10.19
C ALA A 219 -11.33 0.63 -11.11
N VAL A 220 -11.13 0.64 -12.43
CA VAL A 220 -12.24 0.55 -13.40
C VAL A 220 -13.05 -0.72 -13.21
N GLN A 221 -12.39 -1.86 -13.02
CA GLN A 221 -13.07 -3.13 -12.74
C GLN A 221 -13.85 -3.07 -11.41
N ALA A 222 -13.28 -2.47 -10.36
CA ALA A 222 -13.96 -2.32 -9.07
C ALA A 222 -15.22 -1.44 -9.19
N ILE A 223 -15.17 -0.36 -9.98
CA ILE A 223 -16.35 0.45 -10.29
C ILE A 223 -17.40 -0.41 -10.99
N SER A 224 -16.99 -1.18 -11.99
CA SER A 224 -17.91 -2.04 -12.75
C SER A 224 -18.57 -3.11 -11.88
N THR A 225 -17.82 -3.73 -10.97
CA THR A 225 -18.35 -4.70 -10.00
C THR A 225 -19.32 -4.05 -9.02
N CYS A 226 -18.97 -2.89 -8.45
CA CYS A 226 -19.85 -2.17 -7.53
C CYS A 226 -21.17 -1.74 -8.21
N SER A 227 -21.10 -1.34 -9.49
CA SER A 227 -22.25 -0.92 -10.28
C SER A 227 -22.75 -2.03 -11.21
N ALA A 228 -22.68 -3.30 -10.77
CA ALA A 228 -23.08 -4.45 -11.58
C ALA A 228 -24.54 -4.35 -12.10
N ASN A 229 -25.44 -3.76 -11.31
CA ASN A 229 -26.85 -3.57 -11.67
C ASN A 229 -27.11 -2.34 -12.57
N PHE A 230 -26.08 -1.57 -12.90
CA PHE A 230 -26.20 -0.49 -13.88
C PHE A 230 -26.24 -1.08 -15.30
N SER A 231 -27.39 -0.91 -15.98
CA SER A 231 -27.71 -1.53 -17.27
C SER A 231 -27.77 -0.58 -18.46
N LEU A 232 -27.69 0.75 -18.23
CA LEU A 232 -27.91 1.76 -19.27
C LEU A 232 -26.73 1.92 -20.25
N VAL A 233 -25.56 1.35 -19.93
CA VAL A 233 -24.37 1.41 -20.79
C VAL A 233 -23.71 0.03 -20.79
N PRO A 234 -23.28 -0.50 -21.96
CA PRO A 234 -22.48 -1.70 -22.02
C PRO A 234 -21.27 -1.58 -21.10
N LYS A 235 -21.08 -2.57 -20.22
CA LYS A 235 -19.93 -2.61 -19.33
C LYS A 235 -18.64 -2.72 -20.17
N PRO A 236 -17.54 -2.10 -19.76
CA PRO A 236 -16.25 -2.35 -20.38
C PRO A 236 -15.99 -3.85 -20.37
N PRO A 237 -15.38 -4.42 -21.43
CA PRO A 237 -14.95 -5.81 -21.40
C PRO A 237 -14.18 -6.08 -20.12
N GLY A 238 -14.55 -7.14 -19.41
CA GLY A 238 -14.00 -7.41 -18.09
C GLY A 238 -12.48 -7.38 -18.10
N TYR A 239 -11.90 -7.05 -16.94
CA TYR A 239 -10.49 -7.25 -16.64
C TYR A 239 -10.09 -8.68 -17.04
N GLY A 240 -9.46 -8.80 -18.22
CA GLY A 240 -8.99 -10.07 -18.80
C GLY A 240 -7.51 -10.32 -18.50
N ALA A 241 -6.87 -11.16 -19.33
CA ALA A 241 -5.50 -11.65 -19.15
C ALA A 241 -4.37 -10.60 -19.25
N ALA A 242 -4.65 -9.31 -19.51
CA ALA A 242 -3.62 -8.29 -19.71
C ALA A 242 -4.07 -6.88 -19.25
N PRO A 243 -4.05 -6.59 -17.94
CA PRO A 243 -4.24 -5.23 -17.43
C PRO A 243 -3.10 -4.29 -17.83
N GLY A 244 -3.36 -2.99 -17.89
CA GLY A 244 -2.33 -1.99 -18.17
C GLY A 244 -2.78 -0.90 -19.13
N LEU A 245 -1.83 -0.04 -19.51
CA LEU A 245 -2.05 1.07 -20.43
C LEU A 245 -2.65 0.61 -21.77
N SER A 246 -2.17 -0.49 -22.34
CA SER A 246 -2.69 -1.01 -23.62
C SER A 246 -4.16 -1.43 -23.55
N TYR A 247 -4.58 -2.05 -22.43
CA TYR A 247 -6.00 -2.35 -22.19
C TYR A 247 -6.82 -1.05 -22.13
N ILE A 248 -6.31 -0.05 -21.40
CA ILE A 248 -6.96 1.26 -21.28
C ILE A 248 -7.12 1.93 -22.64
N GLY A 249 -6.07 2.00 -23.45
CA GLY A 249 -6.14 2.59 -24.78
C GLY A 249 -7.12 1.86 -25.70
N LYS A 250 -7.05 0.52 -25.71
CA LYS A 250 -7.93 -0.33 -26.53
C LYS A 250 -9.42 -0.15 -26.19
N TYR A 251 -9.77 0.01 -24.92
CA TYR A 251 -11.16 0.08 -24.45
C TYR A 251 -11.57 1.47 -23.97
N PHE A 252 -10.79 2.51 -24.30
CA PHE A 252 -10.94 3.87 -23.78
C PHE A 252 -12.37 4.40 -23.90
N THR A 253 -12.96 4.33 -25.10
CA THR A 253 -14.32 4.83 -25.36
C THR A 253 -15.37 4.09 -24.52
N ASN A 254 -15.27 2.77 -24.39
CA ASN A 254 -16.18 1.97 -23.56
C ASN A 254 -16.05 2.36 -22.07
N ILE A 255 -14.82 2.50 -21.58
CA ILE A 255 -14.55 2.86 -20.19
C ILE A 255 -15.09 4.25 -19.86
N ILE A 256 -14.80 5.25 -20.69
CA ILE A 256 -15.26 6.63 -20.47
C ILE A 256 -16.78 6.73 -20.54
N ALA A 257 -17.43 6.12 -21.54
CA ALA A 257 -18.88 6.13 -21.64
C ALA A 257 -19.52 5.50 -20.39
N TYR A 258 -18.96 4.37 -19.92
CA TYR A 258 -19.46 3.70 -18.72
C TYR A 258 -19.29 4.53 -17.46
N ILE A 259 -18.09 5.05 -17.18
CA ILE A 259 -17.83 5.89 -16.00
C ILE A 259 -18.71 7.14 -16.02
N THR A 260 -18.87 7.77 -17.18
CA THR A 260 -19.74 8.94 -17.35
C THR A 260 -21.19 8.61 -17.04
N GLY A 261 -21.71 7.50 -17.56
CA GLY A 261 -23.07 7.02 -17.27
C GLY A 261 -23.28 6.71 -15.79
N VAL A 262 -22.34 6.00 -15.16
CA VAL A 262 -22.37 5.71 -13.72
C VAL A 262 -22.37 7.00 -12.89
N LYS A 263 -21.56 7.99 -13.26
CA LYS A 263 -21.43 9.27 -12.55
C LYS A 263 -22.70 10.12 -12.58
N GLN A 264 -23.51 10.00 -13.63
CA GLN A 264 -24.78 10.70 -13.79
C GLN A 264 -25.92 10.10 -12.96
N GLN A 265 -25.79 8.84 -12.54
CA GLN A 265 -26.83 8.18 -11.72
C GLN A 265 -26.55 8.35 -10.22
N PRO A 266 -27.46 8.98 -9.45
CA PRO A 266 -27.24 9.24 -8.02
C PRO A 266 -26.89 7.98 -7.22
N THR A 267 -27.59 6.87 -7.49
CA THR A 267 -27.38 5.59 -6.80
C THR A 267 -26.01 4.99 -7.05
N TYR A 268 -25.50 5.09 -8.29
CA TYR A 268 -24.24 4.42 -8.68
C TYR A 268 -23.02 5.35 -8.62
N LYS A 269 -23.21 6.67 -8.53
CA LYS A 269 -22.13 7.63 -8.31
C LYS A 269 -21.29 7.30 -7.07
N THR A 270 -21.92 6.73 -6.03
CA THR A 270 -21.22 6.28 -4.81
C THR A 270 -20.13 5.24 -5.08
N CYS A 271 -20.29 4.40 -6.12
CA CYS A 271 -19.27 3.44 -6.52
C CYS A 271 -17.98 4.13 -6.98
N ILE A 272 -18.10 5.22 -7.75
CA ILE A 272 -16.94 6.00 -8.19
C ILE A 272 -16.25 6.64 -6.99
N VAL A 273 -17.02 7.25 -6.09
CA VAL A 273 -16.47 7.91 -4.88
C VAL A 273 -15.75 6.91 -3.98
N THR A 274 -16.37 5.75 -3.74
CA THR A 274 -15.81 4.69 -2.89
C THR A 274 -14.54 4.11 -3.48
N VAL A 275 -14.53 3.82 -4.79
CA VAL A 275 -13.34 3.30 -5.48
C VAL A 275 -12.24 4.36 -5.54
N ALA A 276 -12.59 5.62 -5.81
CA ALA A 276 -11.63 6.71 -5.84
C ALA A 276 -10.90 6.85 -4.49
N ALA A 277 -11.63 6.81 -3.38
CA ALA A 277 -11.04 6.81 -2.04
C ALA A 277 -10.15 5.56 -1.82
N SER A 278 -10.63 4.38 -2.20
CA SER A 278 -9.96 3.10 -1.89
C SER A 278 -8.72 2.81 -2.74
N TYR A 279 -8.55 3.46 -3.89
CA TYR A 279 -7.40 3.22 -4.79
C TYR A 279 -6.42 4.40 -4.84
N ARG A 280 -6.64 5.49 -4.10
CA ARG A 280 -5.82 6.71 -4.16
C ARG A 280 -4.34 6.44 -3.86
N SER A 281 -4.04 5.79 -2.74
CA SER A 281 -2.64 5.48 -2.36
C SER A 281 -1.98 4.50 -3.31
N ALA A 282 -2.70 3.49 -3.80
CA ALA A 282 -2.19 2.55 -4.79
C ALA A 282 -1.81 3.24 -6.10
N MET A 283 -2.63 4.18 -6.57
CA MET A 283 -2.34 5.00 -7.76
C MET A 283 -1.10 5.87 -7.56
N GLU A 284 -1.00 6.55 -6.41
CA GLU A 284 0.15 7.40 -6.08
C GLU A 284 1.45 6.58 -5.97
N MET A 285 1.43 5.43 -5.30
CA MET A 285 2.61 4.55 -5.20
C MET A 285 3.01 4.00 -6.57
N ALA A 286 2.04 3.57 -7.38
CA ALA A 286 2.31 3.13 -8.75
C ALA A 286 2.92 4.25 -9.60
N SER A 287 2.40 5.47 -9.49
CA SER A 287 2.94 6.66 -10.16
C SER A 287 4.39 6.95 -9.73
N LEU A 288 4.73 6.70 -8.46
CA LEU A 288 6.08 6.91 -7.95
C LEU A 288 7.04 5.74 -8.27
N GLY A 289 6.52 4.61 -8.76
CA GLY A 289 7.30 3.43 -9.11
C GLY A 289 7.90 2.70 -7.90
N ILE A 290 7.29 2.85 -6.72
CA ILE A 290 7.79 2.26 -5.46
C ILE A 290 7.28 0.84 -5.19
#